data_AF-C4RH85-F1
#
_entry.id   AF-C4RH85-F1
#
_cell.length_a   1.000
_cell.length_b   1.000
_cell.length_c   1.000
_cell.angle_alpha   90.00
_cell.angle_beta   90.00
_cell.angle_gamma   90.00
#
_symmetry.space_group_name_H-M   'P 1'
#
loop_
_entity.id
_entity.type
_entity.pdbx_description
1 polymer ?
#
loop_
_entity_poly.entity_id
_entity_poly.type
_entity_poly.pdbx_seq_one_letter_code
_entity_poly.pdbx_strand_id
1 'polypeptide(L)'
;MSSIELLRRQWTSFRRPGRLIALVAAALIVIALGLLFTFGSNSSCDGPCSAAPAASDGSIVSDKFWFLHRDLGREGSITVRMTSMTGTITYPPPDHDEIVPGLVPWAKAGIIVKDGVRQGSQYAALMMTGSHGVRFQYDYKHDVAGGTGGVSEQSPRWLRLTRSGDTIAGFESADGEQWHTVGTARLNGLPDTVQVGLFAASPGDLTLRKIALGGAIEQVRFTQAVGAFDNVVVDGGATGAWDSESVGEMNHTDWEKYHHASGAVEKDGVITVSGTGDIGPRSEEGMRTVEKTLPGVAFALVIVLVVGARYGARTARETASRRVITAGAAVVGAAGFVTGLVAVGIVLPVGIAALKGHGIPVQPVPLLTGARVIVGVAAVLALCTVLAYGIGVWLRRGWAAILIGLSLVAVPYVVTALPLFPDTVCEWLLRLTPSAGFAVKQTMVEYPQVTAHYAPSAGYFPLPGWAGLALLCAYTVVVALIAVGRKPAADTDWR
;
A
#
# COMPACT_ATOMS: atom_id res chain seq x y z
N MET A 1 -41.73 -28.31 11.45
CA MET A 1 -40.57 -28.33 10.54
C MET A 1 -39.36 -27.82 11.30
N SER A 2 -38.34 -28.66 11.43
CA SER A 2 -37.10 -28.30 12.12
C SER A 2 -36.30 -27.24 11.32
N SER A 3 -35.39 -26.50 11.97
CA SER A 3 -34.55 -25.51 11.28
C SER A 3 -33.70 -26.15 10.17
N ILE A 4 -33.25 -27.39 10.36
CA ILE A 4 -32.44 -28.16 9.41
C ILE A 4 -33.25 -28.57 8.18
N GLU A 5 -34.48 -29.06 8.36
CA GLU A 5 -35.39 -29.37 7.25
C GLU A 5 -35.69 -28.13 6.40
N LEU A 6 -35.85 -26.99 7.07
CA LEU A 6 -36.14 -25.73 6.42
C LEU A 6 -34.94 -25.24 5.59
N LEU A 7 -33.72 -25.33 6.12
CA LEU A 7 -32.49 -25.04 5.37
C LEU A 7 -32.32 -25.98 4.18
N ARG A 8 -32.55 -27.29 4.36
CA ARG A 8 -32.46 -28.27 3.28
C ARG A 8 -33.47 -27.95 2.17
N ARG A 9 -34.69 -27.58 2.51
CA ARG A 9 -35.73 -27.17 1.54
C ARG A 9 -35.37 -25.87 0.82
N GLN A 10 -34.80 -24.89 1.51
CA GLN A 10 -34.32 -23.68 0.85
C GLN A 10 -33.14 -23.97 -0.07
N TRP A 11 -32.22 -24.83 0.33
CA TRP A 11 -31.13 -25.30 -0.53
C TRP A 11 -31.65 -26.01 -1.79
N THR A 12 -32.64 -26.90 -1.67
CA THR A 12 -33.24 -27.55 -2.86
C THR A 12 -33.94 -26.57 -3.77
N SER A 13 -34.61 -25.55 -3.22
CA SER A 13 -35.19 -24.46 -4.01
C SER A 13 -34.10 -23.63 -4.68
N PHE A 14 -32.99 -23.35 -4.00
CA PHE A 14 -31.88 -22.52 -4.47
C PHE A 14 -31.05 -23.20 -5.57
N ARG A 15 -30.71 -24.49 -5.43
CA ARG A 15 -29.78 -25.26 -6.30
C ARG A 15 -30.23 -25.50 -7.76
N ARG A 16 -31.13 -24.68 -8.31
CA ARG A 16 -31.50 -24.74 -9.74
C ARG A 16 -30.26 -24.48 -10.62
N PRO A 17 -30.13 -25.17 -11.76
CA PRO A 17 -28.91 -25.13 -12.59
C PRO A 17 -28.44 -23.71 -12.91
N GLY A 18 -29.34 -22.82 -13.33
CA GLY A 18 -28.97 -21.45 -13.70
C GLY A 18 -28.31 -20.62 -12.59
N ARG A 19 -28.65 -20.85 -11.31
CA ARG A 19 -27.99 -20.14 -10.19
C ARG A 19 -26.64 -20.75 -9.84
N LEU A 20 -26.53 -22.08 -9.90
CA LEU A 20 -25.25 -22.76 -9.70
C LEU A 20 -24.25 -22.38 -10.81
N ILE A 21 -24.70 -22.38 -12.07
CA ILE A 21 -23.89 -21.93 -13.21
C ILE A 21 -23.45 -20.48 -13.02
N ALA A 22 -24.35 -19.59 -12.59
CA ALA A 22 -23.99 -18.19 -12.33
C ALA A 22 -22.92 -18.05 -11.22
N LEU A 23 -23.05 -18.79 -10.11
CA LEU A 23 -22.06 -18.77 -9.03
C LEU A 23 -20.72 -19.38 -9.44
N VAL A 24 -20.73 -20.46 -10.21
CA VAL A 24 -19.52 -21.06 -10.79
C VAL A 24 -18.88 -20.08 -11.77
N ALA A 25 -19.66 -19.44 -12.63
CA ALA A 25 -19.17 -18.41 -13.54
C ALA A 25 -18.56 -17.21 -12.78
N ALA A 26 -19.17 -16.78 -11.67
CA ALA A 26 -18.61 -15.73 -10.83
C ALA A 26 -17.23 -16.13 -10.27
N ALA A 27 -17.08 -17.36 -9.77
CA ALA A 27 -15.78 -17.85 -9.31
C ALA A 27 -14.76 -17.95 -10.45
N LEU A 28 -15.18 -18.52 -11.60
CA LEU A 28 -14.31 -18.68 -12.77
C LEU A 28 -13.88 -17.34 -13.35
N ILE A 29 -14.72 -16.31 -13.33
CA ILE A 29 -14.35 -14.97 -13.82
C ILE A 29 -13.29 -14.33 -12.92
N VAL A 30 -13.42 -14.47 -11.59
CA VAL A 30 -12.39 -14.03 -10.64
C VAL A 30 -11.08 -14.75 -10.92
N ILE A 31 -11.14 -16.07 -11.09
CA ILE A 31 -9.97 -16.91 -11.37
C ILE A 31 -9.33 -16.53 -12.70
N ALA A 32 -10.10 -16.56 -13.79
CA ALA A 32 -9.61 -16.32 -15.13
C ALA A 32 -9.02 -14.91 -15.28
N LEU A 33 -9.69 -13.86 -14.78
CA LEU A 33 -9.17 -12.49 -14.90
C LEU A 33 -7.94 -12.24 -14.01
N GLY A 34 -7.92 -12.80 -12.79
CA GLY A 34 -6.76 -12.68 -11.91
C GLY A 34 -5.53 -13.40 -12.46
N LEU A 35 -5.73 -14.60 -13.02
CA LEU A 35 -4.67 -15.35 -13.68
C LEU A 35 -4.26 -14.70 -15.00
N LEU A 36 -5.18 -14.21 -15.82
CA LEU A 36 -4.87 -13.49 -17.06
C LEU A 36 -4.02 -12.25 -16.79
N PHE A 37 -4.38 -11.46 -15.76
CA PHE A 37 -3.57 -10.34 -15.33
C PHE A 37 -2.17 -10.82 -14.94
N THR A 38 -2.07 -11.85 -14.12
CA THR A 38 -0.78 -12.36 -13.62
C THR A 38 0.11 -12.94 -14.73
N PHE A 39 -0.44 -13.77 -15.62
CA PHE A 39 0.33 -14.38 -16.71
C PHE A 39 0.61 -13.41 -17.85
N GLY A 40 -0.23 -12.38 -18.03
CA GLY A 40 0.07 -11.26 -18.94
C GLY A 40 1.09 -10.28 -18.36
N SER A 41 1.45 -10.43 -17.09
CA SER A 41 2.44 -9.59 -16.42
C SER A 41 3.84 -10.15 -16.62
N ASN A 42 4.66 -9.42 -17.37
CA ASN A 42 6.08 -9.71 -17.53
C ASN A 42 6.90 -8.50 -17.08
N SER A 43 8.07 -8.78 -16.51
CA SER A 43 9.12 -7.78 -16.30
C SER A 43 10.06 -7.81 -17.50
N SER A 44 10.28 -6.65 -18.12
CA SER A 44 11.27 -6.48 -19.18
C SER A 44 12.62 -6.15 -18.55
N CYS A 45 13.42 -7.18 -18.29
CA CYS A 45 14.82 -7.02 -17.90
C CYS A 45 15.69 -7.71 -18.97
N ASP A 46 16.84 -7.14 -19.27
CA ASP A 46 17.86 -7.83 -20.05
C ASP A 46 18.51 -8.90 -19.17
N GLY A 47 17.95 -10.12 -19.19
CA GLY A 47 18.37 -11.25 -18.35
C GLY A 47 17.45 -11.49 -17.14
N PRO A 48 17.90 -12.25 -16.13
CA PRO A 48 17.13 -12.46 -14.90
C PRO A 48 16.93 -11.12 -14.18
N CYS A 49 15.68 -10.76 -13.90
CA CYS A 49 15.38 -9.54 -13.15
C CYS A 49 16.00 -9.62 -11.75
N SER A 50 16.65 -8.53 -11.33
CA SER A 50 17.16 -8.42 -9.97
C SER A 50 16.01 -8.48 -8.97
N ALA A 51 16.20 -9.27 -7.91
CA ALA A 51 15.21 -9.36 -6.84
C ALA A 51 15.09 -7.99 -6.16
N ALA A 52 13.86 -7.55 -5.89
CA ALA A 52 13.66 -6.29 -5.16
C ALA A 52 14.34 -6.37 -3.78
N PRO A 53 14.98 -5.29 -3.32
CA PRO A 53 15.63 -5.25 -2.02
C PRO A 53 14.65 -5.62 -0.90
N ALA A 54 15.04 -6.57 -0.08
CA ALA A 54 14.31 -6.98 1.10
C ALA A 54 15.12 -6.66 2.35
N ALA A 55 14.46 -6.05 3.34
CA ALA A 55 15.01 -5.85 4.68
C ALA A 55 15.11 -7.19 5.43
N SER A 56 15.75 -7.18 6.60
CA SER A 56 15.92 -8.37 7.46
C SER A 56 14.60 -9.01 7.90
N ASP A 57 13.53 -8.21 8.01
CA ASP A 57 12.17 -8.68 8.32
C ASP A 57 11.40 -9.22 7.09
N GLY A 58 12.05 -9.25 5.92
CA GLY A 58 11.50 -9.70 4.66
C GLY A 58 10.69 -8.66 3.89
N SER A 59 10.43 -7.47 4.46
CA SER A 59 9.68 -6.44 3.74
C SER A 59 10.46 -5.86 2.57
N ILE A 60 9.74 -5.51 1.50
CA ILE A 60 10.34 -4.89 0.31
C ILE A 60 10.55 -3.40 0.61
N VAL A 61 11.77 -2.93 0.33
CA VAL A 61 12.22 -1.57 0.69
C VAL A 61 12.84 -0.87 -0.49
N SER A 62 12.93 0.46 -0.40
CA SER A 62 13.84 1.22 -1.24
C SER A 62 15.14 1.40 -0.48
N ASP A 63 16.25 1.09 -1.14
CA ASP A 63 17.59 1.26 -0.61
C ASP A 63 18.51 1.67 -1.75
N LYS A 64 18.31 2.91 -2.21
CA LYS A 64 19.03 3.52 -3.33
C LYS A 64 19.54 4.89 -2.90
N PHE A 65 20.85 5.02 -2.75
CA PHE A 65 21.50 6.26 -2.30
C PHE A 65 22.99 6.24 -2.62
N TRP A 66 23.63 7.41 -2.64
CA TRP A 66 25.09 7.50 -2.76
C TRP A 66 25.72 7.48 -1.37
N PHE A 67 26.79 6.69 -1.20
CA PHE A 67 27.41 6.44 0.10
C PHE A 67 28.91 6.72 0.05
N LEU A 68 29.35 7.72 0.82
CA LEU A 68 30.77 7.93 1.12
C LEU A 68 31.02 7.35 2.52
N HIS A 69 31.77 6.26 2.60
CA HIS A 69 31.84 5.45 3.82
C HIS A 69 33.22 4.90 4.13
N ARG A 70 33.34 4.36 5.34
CA ARG A 70 34.49 3.60 5.83
C ARG A 70 34.06 2.67 6.95
N ASP A 71 34.94 1.77 7.32
CA ASP A 71 34.73 0.80 8.39
C ASP A 71 34.62 1.45 9.78
N LEU A 72 33.65 1.00 10.57
CA LEU A 72 33.47 1.29 11.98
C LEU A 72 33.44 0.01 12.80
N GLY A 73 34.26 -0.07 13.85
CA GLY A 73 34.27 -1.19 14.78
C GLY A 73 33.01 -1.25 15.64
N ARG A 74 33.03 -2.09 16.68
CA ARG A 74 31.91 -2.31 17.60
C ARG A 74 31.55 -1.08 18.45
N GLU A 75 32.48 -0.16 18.63
CA GLU A 75 32.33 1.07 19.39
C GLU A 75 32.89 2.23 18.57
N GLY A 76 32.18 3.34 18.49
CA GLY A 76 32.69 4.54 17.80
C GLY A 76 31.60 5.54 17.47
N SER A 77 31.97 6.59 16.75
CA SER A 77 31.04 7.64 16.36
C SER A 77 31.43 8.33 15.08
N ILE A 78 30.44 8.91 14.40
CA ILE A 78 30.64 9.91 13.35
C ILE A 78 29.97 11.21 13.79
N THR A 79 30.69 12.32 13.67
CA THR A 79 30.19 13.67 13.92
C THR A 79 30.48 14.53 12.69
N VAL A 80 29.48 15.31 12.26
CA VAL A 80 29.59 16.18 11.09
C VAL A 80 28.87 17.48 11.34
N ARG A 81 29.29 18.54 10.66
CA ARG A 81 28.50 19.77 10.52
C ARG A 81 28.02 19.89 9.09
N MET A 82 26.70 19.91 8.93
CA MET A 82 26.05 20.15 7.67
C MET A 82 25.80 21.65 7.51
N THR A 83 26.24 22.22 6.38
CA THR A 83 26.16 23.66 6.11
C THR A 83 25.14 23.99 5.03
N SER A 84 24.82 23.05 4.13
CA SER A 84 23.73 23.24 3.18
C SER A 84 23.14 21.92 2.72
N MET A 85 21.88 22.00 2.30
CA MET A 85 21.19 20.96 1.56
C MET A 85 20.49 21.61 0.39
N THR A 86 20.78 21.16 -0.82
CA THR A 86 20.15 21.66 -2.05
C THR A 86 19.66 20.49 -2.87
N GLY A 87 18.87 20.77 -3.91
CA GLY A 87 18.38 19.73 -4.81
C GLY A 87 17.96 20.28 -6.15
N THR A 88 17.73 19.37 -7.08
CA THR A 88 17.25 19.65 -8.42
C THR A 88 16.07 18.75 -8.74
N ILE A 89 15.12 19.28 -9.51
CA ILE A 89 13.97 18.56 -10.04
C ILE A 89 14.02 18.66 -11.57
N THR A 90 13.90 17.53 -12.24
CA THR A 90 13.96 17.41 -13.71
C THR A 90 12.67 16.82 -14.23
N TYR A 91 12.06 17.48 -15.21
CA TYR A 91 10.77 17.10 -15.74
C TYR A 91 10.88 15.88 -16.68
N PRO A 92 9.91 14.93 -16.66
CA PRO A 92 9.86 13.83 -17.62
C PRO A 92 9.43 14.33 -19.01
N PRO A 93 9.66 13.55 -20.10
CA PRO A 93 9.31 13.93 -21.46
C PRO A 93 7.85 14.43 -21.60
N PRO A 94 7.59 15.45 -22.45
CA PRO A 94 8.48 15.99 -23.49
C PRO A 94 9.55 16.97 -22.98
N ASP A 95 9.43 17.49 -21.77
CA ASP A 95 10.22 18.63 -21.27
C ASP A 95 11.46 18.19 -20.45
N HIS A 96 12.22 17.24 -21.00
CA HIS A 96 13.38 16.63 -20.32
C HIS A 96 14.52 17.61 -19.97
N ASP A 97 14.51 18.81 -20.59
CA ASP A 97 15.53 19.83 -20.42
C ASP A 97 15.18 20.88 -19.34
N GLU A 98 13.96 20.87 -18.80
CA GLU A 98 13.60 21.77 -17.71
C GLU A 98 14.14 21.24 -16.39
N ILE A 99 15.18 21.90 -15.87
CA ILE A 99 15.79 21.62 -14.56
C ILE A 99 15.55 22.82 -13.67
N VAL A 100 14.87 22.60 -12.55
CA VAL A 100 14.60 23.65 -11.55
C VAL A 100 15.26 23.31 -10.22
N PRO A 101 15.87 24.29 -9.52
CA PRO A 101 16.30 24.09 -8.15
C PRO A 101 15.11 23.75 -7.24
N GLY A 102 15.24 22.71 -6.43
CA GLY A 102 14.17 22.29 -5.53
C GLY A 102 14.50 21.02 -4.74
N LEU A 103 14.04 20.96 -3.50
CA LEU A 103 14.07 19.77 -2.67
C LEU A 103 12.66 19.20 -2.55
N VAL A 104 12.50 17.91 -2.80
CA VAL A 104 11.26 17.21 -2.45
C VAL A 104 11.15 17.03 -0.94
N PRO A 105 9.93 16.89 -0.40
CA PRO A 105 9.72 16.88 1.06
C PRO A 105 10.58 15.87 1.84
N TRP A 106 10.84 14.71 1.22
CA TRP A 106 11.61 13.59 1.77
C TRP A 106 12.93 13.34 1.07
N ALA A 107 13.51 14.35 0.40
CA ALA A 107 14.94 14.35 0.07
C ALA A 107 15.74 14.22 1.37
N LYS A 108 16.83 13.45 1.38
CA LYS A 108 17.59 13.05 2.58
C LYS A 108 19.08 13.24 2.35
N ALA A 109 19.75 13.92 3.27
CA ALA A 109 21.21 13.98 3.32
C ALA A 109 21.69 14.04 4.77
N GLY A 110 22.72 13.26 5.10
CA GLY A 110 23.20 13.17 6.49
C GLY A 110 24.22 12.07 6.71
N ILE A 111 24.20 11.49 7.91
CA ILE A 111 25.10 10.43 8.35
C ILE A 111 24.35 9.13 8.56
N ILE A 112 25.00 8.00 8.27
CA ILE A 112 24.43 6.67 8.37
C ILE A 112 25.45 5.67 8.92
N VAL A 113 24.98 4.76 9.78
CA VAL A 113 25.65 3.51 10.14
C VAL A 113 24.85 2.36 9.53
N LYS A 114 25.49 1.54 8.72
CA LYS A 114 24.84 0.47 7.93
C LYS A 114 25.67 -0.81 7.97
N ASP A 115 24.99 -1.94 8.12
CA ASP A 115 25.59 -3.30 8.15
C ASP A 115 26.56 -3.54 6.96
N GLY A 116 26.20 -3.06 5.77
CA GLY A 116 27.10 -3.03 4.61
C GLY A 116 26.44 -2.40 3.37
N VAL A 117 27.13 -2.41 2.23
CA VAL A 117 26.66 -1.76 0.98
C VAL A 117 25.60 -2.56 0.20
N ARG A 118 25.22 -3.75 0.68
CA ARG A 118 24.15 -4.54 0.08
C ARG A 118 22.78 -3.86 0.30
N GLN A 119 21.99 -3.73 -0.77
CA GLN A 119 20.62 -3.23 -0.66
C GLN A 119 19.77 -4.07 0.31
N GLY A 120 19.01 -3.41 1.19
CA GLY A 120 18.19 -4.05 2.22
C GLY A 120 18.95 -4.43 3.50
N SER A 121 20.22 -4.03 3.65
CA SER A 121 20.97 -4.23 4.90
C SER A 121 20.51 -3.27 6.00
N GLN A 122 20.61 -3.72 7.25
CA GLN A 122 20.15 -2.93 8.41
C GLN A 122 20.92 -1.62 8.53
N TYR A 123 20.24 -0.57 9.00
CA TYR A 123 20.86 0.74 9.15
C TYR A 123 20.17 1.60 10.21
N ALA A 124 20.92 2.59 10.70
CA ALA A 124 20.40 3.76 11.40
C ALA A 124 21.03 5.02 10.80
N ALA A 125 20.20 5.98 10.43
CA ALA A 125 20.60 7.23 9.82
C ALA A 125 20.08 8.42 10.64
N LEU A 126 20.88 9.48 10.70
CA LEU A 126 20.47 10.79 11.18
C LEU A 126 20.69 11.79 10.05
N MET A 127 19.61 12.41 9.59
CA MET A 127 19.64 13.22 8.37
C MET A 127 18.81 14.48 8.46
N MET A 128 19.20 15.47 7.67
CA MET A 128 18.29 16.53 7.25
C MET A 128 17.37 16.02 6.15
N THR A 129 16.14 16.55 6.17
CA THR A 129 15.15 16.30 5.12
C THR A 129 14.74 17.59 4.43
N GLY A 130 14.24 17.48 3.19
CA GLY A 130 13.87 18.64 2.38
C GLY A 130 12.84 19.57 3.03
N SER A 131 11.88 19.04 3.81
CA SER A 131 10.88 19.87 4.52
C SER A 131 10.46 19.37 5.90
N HIS A 132 11.01 18.24 6.37
CA HIS A 132 10.58 17.58 7.62
C HIS A 132 11.60 17.71 8.76
N GLY A 133 12.59 18.61 8.64
CA GLY A 133 13.63 18.85 9.64
C GLY A 133 14.64 17.69 9.75
N VAL A 134 15.25 17.56 10.93
CA VAL A 134 16.12 16.43 11.28
C VAL A 134 15.27 15.20 11.57
N ARG A 135 15.71 14.05 11.06
CA ARG A 135 15.07 12.75 11.25
C ARG A 135 16.09 11.69 11.62
N PHE A 136 15.72 10.85 12.58
CA PHE A 136 16.42 9.62 12.89
C PHE A 136 15.60 8.44 12.35
N GLN A 137 16.09 7.79 11.30
CA GLN A 137 15.41 6.69 10.63
C GLN A 137 16.24 5.41 10.73
N TYR A 138 15.59 4.28 10.97
CA TYR A 138 16.27 3.00 11.09
C TYR A 138 15.40 1.84 10.63
N ASP A 139 16.06 0.79 10.13
CA ASP A 139 15.45 -0.43 9.57
C ASP A 139 14.24 -0.13 8.67
N TYR A 140 14.37 0.94 7.87
CA TYR A 140 13.43 1.44 6.88
C TYR A 140 12.07 1.94 7.42
N LYS A 141 11.51 1.33 8.46
CA LYS A 141 10.12 1.59 8.89
C LYS A 141 9.98 2.55 10.06
N HIS A 142 11.07 2.83 10.77
CA HIS A 142 11.04 3.64 11.96
C HIS A 142 11.55 5.05 11.67
N ASP A 143 10.86 6.04 12.22
CA ASP A 143 11.18 7.45 12.10
C ASP A 143 10.98 8.13 13.46
N VAL A 144 11.94 8.95 13.87
CA VAL A 144 11.85 9.82 15.05
C VAL A 144 12.21 11.24 14.63
N ALA A 145 11.33 12.19 14.95
CA ALA A 145 11.54 13.60 14.64
C ALA A 145 12.55 14.24 15.60
N GLY A 146 13.54 14.94 15.04
CA GLY A 146 14.43 15.84 15.77
C GLY A 146 14.01 17.31 15.57
N GLY A 147 15.00 18.17 15.46
CA GLY A 147 14.85 19.61 15.29
C GLY A 147 14.18 20.00 13.98
N THR A 148 13.35 21.04 14.05
CA THR A 148 12.67 21.61 12.89
C THR A 148 13.54 22.63 12.15
N GLY A 149 13.05 23.09 10.99
CA GLY A 149 13.71 24.11 10.17
C GLY A 149 14.73 23.52 9.19
N GLY A 150 15.20 24.37 8.27
CA GLY A 150 16.18 23.99 7.26
C GLY A 150 17.63 24.15 7.73
N VAL A 151 18.56 23.81 6.84
CA VAL A 151 20.01 23.99 7.03
C VAL A 151 20.53 25.04 6.05
N SER A 152 21.36 25.95 6.55
CA SER A 152 22.11 26.92 5.75
C SER A 152 23.44 27.25 6.42
N GLU A 153 24.33 27.96 5.74
CA GLU A 153 25.61 28.35 6.33
C GLU A 153 25.43 29.16 7.63
N GLN A 154 24.38 29.98 7.70
CA GLN A 154 24.03 30.79 8.88
C GLN A 154 23.28 29.99 9.96
N SER A 155 22.72 28.83 9.60
CA SER A 155 22.02 27.93 10.52
C SER A 155 22.44 26.48 10.23
N PRO A 156 23.71 26.13 10.54
CA PRO A 156 24.20 24.79 10.29
C PRO A 156 23.46 23.77 11.17
N ARG A 157 23.67 22.48 10.85
CA ARG A 157 23.18 21.37 11.68
C ARG A 157 24.33 20.43 11.97
N TRP A 158 24.66 20.29 13.25
CA TRP A 158 25.60 19.28 13.70
C TRP A 158 24.86 17.98 13.94
N LEU A 159 25.35 16.91 13.34
CA LEU A 159 24.75 15.58 13.42
C LEU A 159 25.81 14.61 13.97
N ARG A 160 25.40 13.73 14.88
CA ARG A 160 26.26 12.69 15.42
C ARG A 160 25.52 11.37 15.56
N LEU A 161 26.17 10.29 15.13
CA LEU A 161 25.77 8.92 15.44
C LEU A 161 26.85 8.28 16.30
N THR A 162 26.44 7.61 17.37
CA THR A 162 27.33 6.79 18.19
C THR A 162 26.89 5.33 18.13
N ARG A 163 27.84 4.42 18.00
CA ARG A 163 27.63 2.97 18.04
C ARG A 163 28.20 2.39 19.33
N SER A 164 27.40 1.54 19.97
CA SER A 164 27.84 0.64 21.04
C SER A 164 27.25 -0.76 20.84
N GLY A 165 28.06 -1.67 20.33
CA GLY A 165 27.65 -2.98 19.81
C GLY A 165 26.54 -2.85 18.76
N ASP A 166 25.35 -3.32 19.12
CA ASP A 166 24.14 -3.31 18.28
C ASP A 166 23.31 -2.02 18.46
N THR A 167 23.71 -1.12 19.36
CA THR A 167 22.94 0.08 19.71
C THR A 167 23.51 1.29 18.99
N ILE A 168 22.67 1.98 18.22
CA ILE A 168 23.01 3.25 17.57
C ILE A 168 22.17 4.36 18.19
N ALA A 169 22.82 5.44 18.63
CA ALA A 169 22.15 6.63 19.13
C ALA A 169 22.46 7.83 18.24
N GLY A 170 21.42 8.60 17.88
CA GLY A 170 21.50 9.81 17.08
C GLY A 170 21.35 11.06 17.93
N PHE A 171 22.23 12.02 17.70
CA PHE A 171 22.26 13.30 18.39
C PHE A 171 22.36 14.45 17.39
N GLU A 172 21.68 15.54 17.68
CA GLU A 172 21.78 16.77 16.91
C GLU A 172 22.24 17.94 17.79
N SER A 173 22.80 18.96 17.15
CA SER A 173 23.19 20.21 17.81
C SER A 173 23.14 21.37 16.81
N ALA A 174 22.84 22.57 17.32
CA ALA A 174 22.88 23.80 16.52
C ALA A 174 24.28 24.45 16.52
N ASP A 175 25.08 24.21 17.56
CA ASP A 175 26.37 24.87 17.81
C ASP A 175 27.57 23.91 17.79
N GLY A 176 27.34 22.59 17.90
CA GLY A 176 28.38 21.57 18.00
C GLY A 176 28.84 21.32 19.43
N GLU A 177 28.29 22.04 20.42
CA GLU A 177 28.64 21.97 21.83
C GLU A 177 27.53 21.35 22.68
N GLN A 178 26.29 21.81 22.49
CA GLN A 178 25.12 21.30 23.20
C GLN A 178 24.39 20.27 22.35
N TRP A 179 24.36 19.02 22.82
CA TRP A 179 23.83 17.90 22.06
C TRP A 179 22.54 17.37 22.66
N HIS A 180 21.56 17.16 21.80
CA HIS A 180 20.27 16.57 22.15
C HIS A 180 20.13 15.21 21.47
N THR A 181 19.67 14.21 22.22
CA THR A 181 19.35 12.89 21.64
C THR A 181 18.07 13.00 20.84
N VAL A 182 18.13 12.61 19.56
CA VAL A 182 16.97 12.48 18.68
C VAL A 182 16.34 11.10 18.84
N GLY A 183 17.16 10.05 18.89
CA GLY A 183 16.66 8.68 18.99
C GLY A 183 17.74 7.65 19.29
N THR A 184 17.31 6.44 19.62
CA THR A 184 18.18 5.28 19.82
C THR A 184 17.52 4.06 19.19
N ALA A 185 18.30 3.31 18.41
CA ALA A 185 17.89 2.09 17.75
C ALA A 185 18.78 0.93 18.19
N ARG A 186 18.19 -0.27 18.28
CA ARG A 186 18.92 -1.52 18.45
C ARG A 186 18.80 -2.35 17.18
N LEU A 187 19.89 -2.45 16.44
CA LEU A 187 20.01 -3.21 15.19
C LEU A 187 20.55 -4.60 15.55
N ASN A 188 19.65 -5.56 15.76
CA ASN A 188 20.03 -6.88 16.26
C ASN A 188 20.91 -7.64 15.27
N GLY A 189 22.09 -8.08 15.70
CA GLY A 189 22.97 -8.89 14.89
C GLY A 189 23.84 -8.10 13.91
N LEU A 190 24.20 -6.85 14.25
CA LEU A 190 25.19 -6.11 13.47
C LEU A 190 26.54 -6.86 13.48
N PRO A 191 27.26 -6.90 12.35
CA PRO A 191 28.62 -7.45 12.30
C PRO A 191 29.58 -6.61 13.13
N ASP A 192 30.73 -7.18 13.50
CA ASP A 192 31.76 -6.48 14.27
C ASP A 192 32.23 -5.19 13.58
N THR A 193 32.36 -5.24 12.25
CA THR A 193 32.67 -4.11 11.39
C THR A 193 31.46 -3.75 10.55
N VAL A 194 31.01 -2.50 10.64
CA VAL A 194 29.92 -1.93 9.83
C VAL A 194 30.46 -0.78 8.98
N GLN A 195 29.66 -0.27 8.06
CA GLN A 195 29.98 0.93 7.29
C GLN A 195 29.39 2.17 7.97
N VAL A 196 30.19 3.22 8.13
CA VAL A 196 29.76 4.53 8.62
C VAL A 196 30.14 5.61 7.63
N GLY A 197 29.26 6.60 7.44
CA GLY A 197 29.61 7.68 6.54
C GLY A 197 28.51 8.69 6.23
N LEU A 198 28.75 9.46 5.18
CA LEU A 198 27.86 10.45 4.62
C LEU A 198 27.01 9.83 3.51
N PHE A 199 25.75 10.24 3.41
CA PHE A 199 24.88 9.78 2.33
C PHE A 199 23.95 10.88 1.82
N ALA A 200 23.48 10.69 0.58
CA ALA A 200 22.41 11.48 -0.02
C ALA A 200 21.46 10.59 -0.83
N ALA A 201 20.17 10.89 -0.74
CA ALA A 201 19.10 10.24 -1.48
C ALA A 201 17.98 11.26 -1.75
N SER A 202 17.31 11.13 -2.89
CA SER A 202 16.17 11.97 -3.23
C SER A 202 15.09 11.15 -3.93
N PRO A 203 13.94 10.88 -3.28
CA PRO A 203 12.83 10.17 -3.92
C PRO A 203 12.30 10.98 -5.10
N GLY A 204 11.61 10.30 -6.01
CA GLY A 204 10.94 10.98 -7.11
C GLY A 204 9.97 12.05 -6.60
N ASP A 205 9.82 13.13 -7.37
CA ASP A 205 8.84 14.15 -7.04
C ASP A 205 7.46 13.73 -7.54
N LEU A 206 6.67 13.18 -6.61
CA LEU A 206 5.33 12.71 -6.87
C LEU A 206 4.36 13.89 -6.98
N THR A 207 3.89 14.10 -8.19
CA THR A 207 2.85 15.07 -8.52
C THR A 207 1.61 14.36 -9.05
N LEU A 208 0.45 15.02 -8.94
CA LEU A 208 -0.82 14.46 -9.40
C LEU A 208 -1.32 15.22 -10.62
N ARG A 209 -1.44 14.51 -11.75
CA ARG A 209 -2.07 15.04 -12.96
C ARG A 209 -3.56 14.77 -12.93
N LYS A 210 -4.35 15.83 -13.03
CA LYS A 210 -5.81 15.72 -13.17
C LYS A 210 -6.18 15.09 -14.51
N ILE A 211 -7.11 14.14 -14.49
CA ILE A 211 -7.65 13.45 -15.66
C ILE A 211 -9.17 13.27 -15.55
N ALA A 212 -9.81 12.94 -16.68
CA ALA A 212 -11.23 12.60 -16.74
C ALA A 212 -12.14 13.62 -16.04
N LEU A 213 -13.04 13.18 -15.15
CA LEU A 213 -14.00 14.01 -14.42
C LEU A 213 -13.42 14.54 -13.10
N GLY A 214 -12.11 14.84 -13.09
CA GLY A 214 -11.40 15.37 -11.92
C GLY A 214 -10.67 14.32 -11.08
N GLY A 215 -10.53 13.09 -11.58
CA GLY A 215 -9.62 12.10 -11.01
C GLY A 215 -8.16 12.51 -11.16
N ALA A 216 -7.28 11.79 -10.46
CA ALA A 216 -5.84 12.06 -10.47
C ALA A 216 -5.04 10.78 -10.76
N ILE A 217 -3.94 10.94 -11.48
CA ILE A 217 -2.92 9.91 -11.66
C ILE A 217 -1.56 10.47 -11.29
N GLU A 218 -0.69 9.60 -10.77
CA GLU A 218 0.67 9.95 -10.39
C GLU A 218 1.51 10.31 -11.62
N GLN A 219 2.34 11.34 -11.46
CA GLN A 219 3.47 11.66 -12.31
C GLN A 219 4.69 11.83 -11.40
N VAL A 220 5.75 11.09 -11.68
CA VAL A 220 6.98 11.15 -10.90
C VAL A 220 8.04 11.87 -11.74
N ARG A 221 8.58 12.96 -11.20
CA ARG A 221 9.71 13.68 -11.80
C ARG A 221 11.02 13.21 -11.16
N PHE A 222 12.12 13.29 -11.89
CA PHE A 222 13.42 12.88 -11.37
C PHE A 222 13.97 13.96 -10.45
N THR A 223 14.68 13.56 -9.39
CA THR A 223 15.23 14.49 -8.41
C THR A 223 16.60 14.02 -7.92
N GLN A 224 17.41 14.97 -7.46
CA GLN A 224 18.67 14.70 -6.76
C GLN A 224 18.79 15.65 -5.57
N ALA A 225 19.35 15.14 -4.48
CA ALA A 225 19.71 15.92 -3.30
C ALA A 225 21.22 16.02 -3.21
N VAL A 226 21.70 17.16 -2.71
CA VAL A 226 23.12 17.43 -2.44
C VAL A 226 23.26 17.96 -1.02
N GLY A 227 24.02 17.27 -0.19
CA GLY A 227 24.41 17.73 1.14
C GLY A 227 25.86 18.22 1.15
N ALA A 228 26.11 19.37 1.78
CA ALA A 228 27.47 19.87 2.02
C ALA A 228 27.83 19.74 3.51
N PHE A 229 28.98 19.13 3.77
CA PHE A 229 29.45 18.77 5.10
C PHE A 229 30.87 19.27 5.32
N ASP A 230 31.14 19.82 6.50
CA ASP A 230 32.48 20.05 7.02
C ASP A 230 32.62 19.39 8.41
N ASN A 231 33.80 19.50 9.02
CA ASN A 231 34.07 18.94 10.35
C ASN A 231 33.70 17.45 10.48
N VAL A 232 34.02 16.65 9.45
CA VAL A 232 33.69 15.23 9.40
C VAL A 232 34.70 14.42 10.21
N VAL A 233 34.33 14.06 11.43
CA VAL A 233 35.17 13.32 12.38
C VAL A 233 34.57 11.95 12.63
N VAL A 234 35.40 10.90 12.55
CA VAL A 234 35.02 9.53 12.90
C VAL A 234 35.96 9.00 13.97
N ASP A 235 35.41 8.60 15.10
CA ASP A 235 36.12 8.01 16.24
C ASP A 235 35.81 6.51 16.32
N GLY A 236 36.80 5.68 16.65
CA GLY A 236 36.63 4.21 16.71
C GLY A 236 36.48 3.53 15.34
N GLY A 237 36.63 4.28 14.24
CA GLY A 237 36.71 3.76 12.88
C GLY A 237 38.09 3.18 12.55
N ALA A 238 38.14 2.29 11.56
CA ALA A 238 39.41 1.82 11.03
C ALA A 238 40.18 2.98 10.36
N THR A 239 41.51 2.94 10.37
CA THR A 239 42.40 3.93 9.70
C THR A 239 42.38 3.83 8.17
N GLY A 240 41.34 3.23 7.58
CA GLY A 240 41.19 3.04 6.15
C GLY A 240 40.81 4.33 5.41
N ALA A 241 40.99 4.31 4.09
CA ALA A 241 40.54 5.38 3.21
C ALA A 241 38.99 5.41 3.16
N TRP A 242 38.44 6.55 2.76
CA TRP A 242 37.02 6.63 2.43
C TRP A 242 36.76 5.97 1.07
N ASP A 243 35.74 5.11 1.03
CA ASP A 243 35.19 4.55 -0.19
C ASP A 243 33.95 5.35 -0.61
N SER A 244 33.75 5.50 -1.91
CA SER A 244 32.63 6.25 -2.49
C SER A 244 31.95 5.41 -3.56
N GLU A 245 30.77 4.89 -3.24
CA GLU A 245 30.00 4.03 -4.14
C GLU A 245 28.49 4.22 -3.95
N SER A 246 27.71 3.70 -4.90
CA SER A 246 26.25 3.69 -4.85
C SER A 246 25.74 2.42 -4.18
N VAL A 247 24.84 2.57 -3.21
CA VAL A 247 24.03 1.43 -2.73
C VAL A 247 22.86 1.28 -3.69
N GLY A 248 22.87 0.20 -4.48
CA GLY A 248 21.90 -0.03 -5.55
C GLY A 248 22.21 0.72 -6.85
N GLU A 249 21.39 0.44 -7.86
CA GLU A 249 21.50 1.04 -9.19
C GLU A 249 21.23 2.56 -9.18
N MET A 250 22.20 3.32 -9.71
CA MET A 250 22.21 4.78 -9.78
C MET A 250 22.93 5.24 -11.07
N ASN A 251 22.69 6.48 -11.49
CA ASN A 251 23.33 7.08 -12.66
C ASN A 251 23.03 6.34 -13.98
N HIS A 252 21.80 5.86 -14.15
CA HIS A 252 21.37 5.11 -15.34
C HIS A 252 20.75 6.01 -16.41
N THR A 253 20.04 7.07 -16.00
CA THR A 253 19.39 7.99 -16.92
C THR A 253 20.40 8.93 -17.59
N ASP A 254 20.09 9.39 -18.81
CA ASP A 254 20.91 10.38 -19.50
C ASP A 254 21.06 11.67 -18.67
N TRP A 255 20.00 12.02 -17.93
CA TRP A 255 20.04 13.14 -17.00
C TRP A 255 21.12 12.94 -15.92
N GLU A 256 21.10 11.81 -15.19
CA GLU A 256 22.10 11.55 -14.16
C GLU A 256 23.52 11.51 -14.75
N LYS A 257 23.71 10.89 -15.92
CA LYS A 257 25.05 10.73 -16.52
C LYS A 257 25.65 12.04 -17.03
N TYR A 258 24.86 12.87 -17.70
CA TYR A 258 25.38 14.02 -18.45
C TYR A 258 25.19 15.35 -17.74
N HIS A 259 24.27 15.44 -16.77
CA HIS A 259 23.95 16.72 -16.15
C HIS A 259 24.51 16.83 -14.73
N HIS A 260 24.34 15.82 -13.86
CA HIS A 260 24.98 15.75 -12.55
C HIS A 260 25.01 14.30 -12.02
N ALA A 261 26.12 13.61 -12.23
CA ALA A 261 26.30 12.27 -11.68
C ALA A 261 26.27 12.33 -10.15
N SER A 262 25.55 11.40 -9.54
CA SER A 262 25.60 11.20 -8.09
C SER A 262 27.02 10.78 -7.70
N GLY A 263 27.50 11.30 -6.57
CA GLY A 263 28.92 11.29 -6.26
C GLY A 263 29.24 11.89 -4.91
N ALA A 264 30.49 11.72 -4.49
CA ALA A 264 31.07 12.47 -3.38
C ALA A 264 32.32 13.21 -3.88
N VAL A 265 32.44 14.49 -3.53
CA VAL A 265 33.58 15.34 -3.91
C VAL A 265 34.01 16.11 -2.68
N GLU A 266 35.31 16.12 -2.42
CA GLU A 266 35.92 16.95 -1.38
C GLU A 266 36.65 18.14 -2.03
N LYS A 267 36.37 19.35 -1.55
CA LYS A 267 37.04 20.56 -1.99
C LYS A 267 37.16 21.53 -0.82
N ASP A 268 38.37 22.04 -0.57
CA ASP A 268 38.65 23.04 0.47
C ASP A 268 38.15 22.62 1.87
N GLY A 269 38.22 21.33 2.19
CA GLY A 269 37.77 20.76 3.47
C GLY A 269 36.26 20.59 3.62
N VAL A 270 35.49 20.83 2.55
CA VAL A 270 34.05 20.58 2.46
C VAL A 270 33.82 19.35 1.59
N ILE A 271 33.06 18.40 2.10
CA ILE A 271 32.62 17.22 1.38
C ILE A 271 31.19 17.44 0.91
N THR A 272 30.95 17.37 -0.39
CA THR A 272 29.62 17.38 -0.99
C THR A 272 29.25 15.97 -1.43
N VAL A 273 28.07 15.50 -1.01
CA VAL A 273 27.52 14.20 -1.42
C VAL A 273 26.21 14.43 -2.14
N SER A 274 26.12 13.95 -3.38
CA SER A 274 24.93 14.01 -4.22
C SER A 274 24.35 12.61 -4.44
N GLY A 275 23.02 12.49 -4.45
CA GLY A 275 22.37 11.19 -4.62
C GLY A 275 20.92 11.26 -5.09
N THR A 276 20.52 10.24 -5.84
CA THR A 276 19.15 9.99 -6.31
C THR A 276 18.60 8.71 -5.66
N GLY A 277 17.30 8.46 -5.82
CA GLY A 277 16.64 7.28 -5.24
C GLY A 277 16.18 7.51 -3.81
N ASP A 278 15.73 6.46 -3.12
CA ASP A 278 15.21 6.60 -1.76
C ASP A 278 15.71 5.49 -0.85
N ILE A 279 15.78 5.80 0.45
CA ILE A 279 16.04 4.87 1.54
C ILE A 279 14.85 4.90 2.50
N GLY A 280 14.06 3.83 2.53
CA GLY A 280 12.81 3.81 3.30
C GLY A 280 11.89 2.64 2.96
N PRO A 281 10.70 2.58 3.57
CA PRO A 281 9.68 1.62 3.18
C PRO A 281 9.27 1.93 1.75
N ARG A 282 9.23 0.92 0.89
CA ARG A 282 8.83 1.17 -0.50
C ARG A 282 7.32 1.37 -0.53
N SER A 283 6.87 2.61 -0.74
CA SER A 283 5.51 2.87 -1.20
C SER A 283 5.39 2.43 -2.66
N GLU A 284 4.19 2.23 -3.18
CA GLU A 284 3.89 1.45 -4.40
C GLU A 284 4.56 1.88 -5.73
N GLU A 285 5.51 2.82 -5.77
CA GLU A 285 6.27 3.14 -6.98
C GLU A 285 6.86 1.86 -7.61
N GLY A 286 6.23 1.41 -8.70
CA GLY A 286 6.56 0.20 -9.43
C GLY A 286 6.19 -1.15 -8.76
N MET A 287 5.54 -1.18 -7.59
CA MET A 287 5.12 -2.44 -6.96
C MET A 287 3.67 -2.81 -7.29
N ARG A 288 3.43 -4.10 -7.57
CA ARG A 288 2.09 -4.64 -7.83
C ARG A 288 1.53 -5.21 -6.54
N THR A 289 0.56 -4.52 -5.92
CA THR A 289 -0.15 -5.09 -4.77
C THR A 289 -1.01 -6.27 -5.18
N VAL A 290 -1.14 -7.22 -4.26
CA VAL A 290 -1.97 -8.43 -4.39
C VAL A 290 -3.43 -8.09 -4.72
N GLU A 291 -3.88 -6.89 -4.37
CA GLU A 291 -5.22 -6.39 -4.68
C GLU A 291 -5.47 -6.22 -6.17
N LYS A 292 -4.42 -5.89 -6.94
CA LYS A 292 -4.47 -5.75 -8.40
C LYS A 292 -4.68 -7.09 -9.12
N THR A 293 -4.52 -8.23 -8.44
CA THR A 293 -4.86 -9.56 -8.99
C THR A 293 -6.34 -9.93 -8.84
N LEU A 294 -7.17 -9.05 -8.26
CA LEU A 294 -8.60 -9.31 -8.02
C LEU A 294 -9.58 -8.48 -8.89
N PRO A 295 -9.29 -8.13 -10.17
CA PRO A 295 -10.21 -7.32 -10.97
C PRO A 295 -11.54 -8.05 -11.22
N GLY A 296 -11.52 -9.39 -11.25
CA GLY A 296 -12.72 -10.20 -11.41
C GLY A 296 -13.72 -10.13 -10.26
N VAL A 297 -13.32 -9.64 -9.07
CA VAL A 297 -14.23 -9.47 -7.92
C VAL A 297 -15.36 -8.49 -8.25
N ALA A 298 -15.10 -7.46 -9.05
CA ALA A 298 -16.14 -6.53 -9.50
C ALA A 298 -17.23 -7.23 -10.32
N PHE A 299 -16.83 -8.14 -11.21
CA PHE A 299 -17.77 -8.90 -12.04
C PHE A 299 -18.52 -9.96 -11.24
N ALA A 300 -17.82 -10.67 -10.34
CA ALA A 300 -18.46 -11.60 -9.42
C ALA A 300 -19.49 -10.90 -8.53
N LEU A 301 -19.18 -9.68 -8.04
CA LEU A 301 -20.10 -8.86 -7.25
C LEU A 301 -21.41 -8.61 -8.01
N VAL A 302 -21.35 -8.18 -9.27
CA VAL A 302 -22.54 -7.99 -10.11
C VAL A 302 -23.38 -9.28 -10.19
N ILE A 303 -22.73 -10.41 -10.44
CA ILE A 303 -23.42 -11.70 -10.57
C ILE A 303 -24.10 -12.10 -9.26
N VAL A 304 -23.41 -12.03 -8.13
CA VAL A 304 -23.98 -12.43 -6.84
C VAL A 304 -25.11 -11.51 -6.38
N LEU A 305 -25.02 -10.19 -6.67
CA LEU A 305 -26.11 -9.24 -6.44
C LEU A 305 -27.35 -9.63 -7.27
N VAL A 306 -27.18 -9.98 -8.55
CA VAL A 306 -28.28 -10.43 -9.42
C VAL A 306 -28.91 -11.72 -8.93
N VAL A 307 -28.09 -12.70 -8.53
CA VAL A 307 -28.57 -13.98 -7.99
C VAL A 307 -29.35 -13.77 -6.70
N GLY A 308 -28.81 -12.99 -5.76
CA GLY A 308 -29.44 -12.65 -4.49
C GLY A 308 -30.79 -11.94 -4.69
N ALA A 309 -30.81 -10.84 -5.44
CA ALA A 309 -32.00 -10.04 -5.71
C ALA A 309 -33.12 -10.83 -6.39
N ARG A 310 -32.79 -11.64 -7.42
CA ARG A 310 -33.78 -12.47 -8.11
C ARG A 310 -34.34 -13.57 -7.22
N TYR A 311 -33.50 -14.19 -6.38
CA TYR A 311 -33.96 -15.22 -5.46
C TYR A 311 -34.87 -14.63 -4.38
N GLY A 312 -34.48 -13.51 -3.77
CA GLY A 312 -35.30 -12.82 -2.75
C GLY A 312 -36.67 -12.40 -3.28
N ALA A 313 -36.72 -11.81 -4.48
CA ALA A 313 -37.98 -11.44 -5.13
C ALA A 313 -38.87 -12.63 -5.52
N ARG A 314 -38.30 -13.83 -5.70
CA ARG A 314 -39.07 -15.07 -5.88
C ARG A 314 -39.59 -15.57 -4.55
N THR A 315 -38.73 -15.65 -3.52
CA THR A 315 -39.13 -16.09 -2.17
C THR A 315 -40.30 -15.26 -1.64
N ALA A 316 -40.28 -13.95 -1.80
CA ALA A 316 -41.37 -13.09 -1.33
C ALA A 316 -42.70 -13.27 -2.08
N ARG A 317 -42.68 -13.77 -3.32
CA ARG A 317 -43.90 -14.05 -4.10
C ARG A 317 -44.57 -15.37 -3.70
N GLU A 318 -43.83 -16.30 -3.12
CA GLU A 318 -44.32 -17.62 -2.72
C GLU A 318 -44.92 -17.63 -1.29
N THR A 319 -45.45 -16.50 -0.81
CA THR A 319 -46.06 -16.33 0.54
C THR A 319 -45.10 -16.74 1.67
N ALA A 320 -43.91 -16.15 1.69
CA ALA A 320 -42.85 -16.54 2.63
C ALA A 320 -43.10 -16.10 4.08
N SER A 321 -42.94 -17.04 5.01
CA SER A 321 -42.88 -16.74 6.45
C SER A 321 -41.51 -16.18 6.85
N ARG A 322 -41.43 -15.54 8.03
CA ARG A 322 -40.15 -15.01 8.57
C ARG A 322 -39.04 -16.07 8.57
N ARG A 323 -39.37 -17.31 8.97
CA ARG A 323 -38.41 -18.44 9.00
C ARG A 323 -37.90 -18.82 7.61
N VAL A 324 -38.74 -18.71 6.58
CA VAL A 324 -38.37 -18.96 5.18
C VAL A 324 -37.40 -17.89 4.68
N ILE A 325 -37.67 -16.62 4.99
CA ILE A 325 -36.80 -15.49 4.60
C ILE A 325 -35.42 -15.62 5.26
N THR A 326 -35.37 -15.91 6.57
CA THR A 326 -34.09 -16.03 7.28
C THR A 326 -33.27 -17.23 6.80
N ALA A 327 -33.90 -18.36 6.50
CA ALA A 327 -33.18 -19.50 5.95
C ALA A 327 -32.74 -19.29 4.49
N GLY A 328 -33.54 -18.58 3.70
CA GLY A 328 -33.16 -18.17 2.35
C GLY A 328 -31.91 -17.27 2.38
N ALA A 329 -31.89 -16.30 3.30
CA ALA A 329 -30.72 -15.44 3.55
C ALA A 329 -29.48 -16.26 3.94
N ALA A 330 -29.61 -17.22 4.86
CA ALA A 330 -28.50 -18.10 5.25
C ALA A 330 -27.97 -18.93 4.07
N VAL A 331 -28.86 -19.47 3.24
CA VAL A 331 -28.49 -20.27 2.05
C VAL A 331 -27.73 -19.43 1.03
N VAL A 332 -28.23 -18.23 0.69
CA VAL A 332 -27.54 -17.38 -0.30
C VAL A 332 -26.23 -16.81 0.23
N GLY A 333 -26.18 -16.48 1.53
CA GLY A 333 -24.95 -16.05 2.18
C GLY A 333 -23.89 -17.14 2.16
N ALA A 334 -24.26 -18.38 2.53
CA ALA A 334 -23.34 -19.53 2.47
C ALA A 334 -22.87 -19.80 1.03
N ALA A 335 -23.76 -19.73 0.05
CA ALA A 335 -23.41 -19.91 -1.36
C ALA A 335 -22.43 -18.82 -1.84
N GLY A 336 -22.70 -17.55 -1.54
CA GLY A 336 -21.81 -16.44 -1.88
C GLY A 336 -20.45 -16.53 -1.17
N PHE A 337 -20.44 -16.95 0.09
CA PHE A 337 -19.22 -17.17 0.86
C PHE A 337 -18.35 -18.26 0.23
N VAL A 338 -18.91 -19.43 -0.09
CA VAL A 338 -18.18 -20.53 -0.72
C VAL A 338 -17.64 -20.11 -2.09
N THR A 339 -18.45 -19.41 -2.91
CA THR A 339 -18.00 -18.87 -4.20
C THR A 339 -16.80 -17.94 -4.03
N GLY A 340 -16.86 -16.98 -3.10
CA GLY A 340 -15.76 -16.07 -2.83
C GLY A 340 -14.52 -16.77 -2.27
N LEU A 341 -14.72 -17.72 -1.34
CA LEU A 341 -13.64 -18.47 -0.70
C LEU A 341 -12.85 -19.30 -1.71
N VAL A 342 -13.55 -20.02 -2.59
CA VAL A 342 -12.90 -20.80 -3.66
C VAL A 342 -12.19 -19.88 -4.65
N ALA A 343 -12.86 -18.82 -5.09
CA ALA A 343 -12.31 -17.89 -6.08
C ALA A 343 -11.03 -17.20 -5.59
N VAL A 344 -11.11 -16.53 -4.44
CA VAL A 344 -10.00 -15.76 -3.87
C VAL A 344 -8.93 -16.68 -3.28
N GLY A 345 -9.34 -17.80 -2.68
CA GLY A 345 -8.45 -18.83 -2.14
C GLY A 345 -7.62 -19.54 -3.21
N ILE A 346 -8.05 -19.54 -4.48
CA ILE A 346 -7.23 -20.01 -5.61
C ILE A 346 -6.40 -18.87 -6.20
N VAL A 347 -7.02 -17.73 -6.51
CA VAL A 347 -6.34 -16.62 -7.22
C VAL A 347 -5.17 -16.06 -6.45
N LEU A 348 -5.32 -15.84 -5.14
CA LEU A 348 -4.26 -15.18 -4.37
C LEU A 348 -2.99 -16.02 -4.27
N PRO A 349 -3.01 -17.29 -3.82
CA PRO A 349 -1.77 -18.07 -3.75
C PRO A 349 -1.18 -18.35 -5.13
N VAL A 350 -1.99 -18.69 -6.13
CA VAL A 350 -1.49 -18.96 -7.50
C VAL A 350 -0.95 -17.68 -8.13
N GLY A 351 -1.64 -16.55 -7.96
CA GLY A 351 -1.22 -15.25 -8.47
C GLY A 351 0.11 -14.79 -7.85
N ILE A 352 0.26 -14.88 -6.53
CA ILE A 352 1.52 -14.55 -5.85
C ILE A 352 2.65 -15.48 -6.33
N ALA A 353 2.40 -16.78 -6.45
CA ALA A 353 3.42 -17.73 -6.91
C ALA A 353 3.84 -17.45 -8.36
N ALA A 354 2.89 -17.16 -9.25
CA ALA A 354 3.16 -16.86 -10.65
C ALA A 354 3.87 -15.50 -10.83
N LEU A 355 3.46 -14.44 -10.11
CA LEU A 355 4.17 -13.15 -10.12
C LEU A 355 5.63 -13.31 -9.67
N LYS A 356 5.87 -14.06 -8.60
CA LYS A 356 7.23 -14.37 -8.13
C LYS A 356 8.02 -15.18 -9.17
N GLY A 357 7.39 -16.16 -9.81
CA GLY A 357 8.00 -16.95 -10.88
C GLY A 357 8.38 -16.13 -12.11
N HIS A 358 7.67 -15.02 -12.37
CA HIS A 358 7.97 -14.07 -13.44
C HIS A 358 8.94 -12.95 -13.01
N GLY A 359 9.54 -13.02 -11.81
CA GLY A 359 10.48 -12.00 -11.33
C GLY A 359 9.83 -10.67 -10.92
N ILE A 360 8.49 -10.63 -10.77
CA ILE A 360 7.79 -9.42 -10.34
C ILE A 360 7.81 -9.35 -8.82
N PRO A 361 8.34 -8.27 -8.21
CA PRO A 361 8.37 -8.14 -6.78
C PRO A 361 6.97 -7.95 -6.22
N VAL A 362 6.63 -8.77 -5.22
CA VAL A 362 5.36 -8.73 -4.49
C VAL A 362 5.67 -8.58 -3.02
N GLN A 363 5.05 -7.60 -2.36
CA GLN A 363 5.13 -7.41 -0.92
C GLN A 363 4.80 -8.74 -0.21
N PRO A 364 5.65 -9.25 0.69
CA PRO A 364 5.32 -10.44 1.43
C PRO A 364 4.07 -10.18 2.27
N VAL A 365 3.08 -11.05 2.09
CA VAL A 365 1.85 -11.01 2.85
C VAL A 365 1.94 -12.09 3.93
N PRO A 366 1.94 -11.73 5.22
CA PRO A 366 1.87 -12.71 6.30
C PRO A 366 0.67 -13.65 6.12
N LEU A 367 0.81 -14.91 6.53
CA LEU A 367 -0.27 -15.92 6.40
C LEU A 367 -1.60 -15.42 6.96
N LEU A 368 -1.58 -14.74 8.11
CA LEU A 368 -2.76 -14.15 8.73
C LEU A 368 -3.38 -13.03 7.88
N THR A 369 -2.56 -12.18 7.26
CA THR A 369 -3.02 -11.13 6.36
C THR A 369 -3.64 -11.75 5.09
N GLY A 370 -3.01 -12.77 4.52
CA GLY A 370 -3.53 -13.50 3.37
C GLY A 370 -4.87 -14.17 3.69
N ALA A 371 -4.96 -14.88 4.82
CA ALA A 371 -6.19 -15.49 5.29
C ALA A 371 -7.29 -14.46 5.54
N ARG A 372 -6.96 -13.30 6.13
CA ARG A 372 -7.89 -12.18 6.32
C ARG A 372 -8.45 -11.68 4.99
N VAL A 373 -7.60 -11.50 3.96
CA VAL A 373 -8.07 -11.05 2.64
C VAL A 373 -8.99 -12.12 2.01
N ILE A 374 -8.60 -13.40 2.03
CA ILE A 374 -9.38 -14.49 1.46
C ILE A 374 -10.76 -14.61 2.14
N VAL A 375 -10.77 -14.74 3.47
CA VAL A 375 -12.01 -14.91 4.25
C VAL A 375 -12.83 -13.62 4.25
N GLY A 376 -12.17 -12.47 4.34
CA GLY A 376 -12.80 -11.16 4.35
C GLY A 376 -13.54 -10.86 3.04
N VAL A 377 -12.90 -11.04 1.89
CA VAL A 377 -13.56 -10.83 0.59
C VAL A 377 -14.70 -11.83 0.38
N ALA A 378 -14.53 -13.09 0.80
CA ALA A 378 -15.61 -14.08 0.78
C ALA A 378 -16.80 -13.65 1.66
N ALA A 379 -16.55 -13.14 2.86
CA ALA A 379 -17.57 -12.61 3.76
C ALA A 379 -18.28 -11.38 3.18
N VAL A 380 -17.54 -10.47 2.54
CA VAL A 380 -18.13 -9.29 1.86
C VAL A 380 -19.05 -9.71 0.73
N LEU A 381 -18.63 -10.64 -0.14
CA LEU A 381 -19.48 -11.16 -1.22
C LEU A 381 -20.73 -11.85 -0.66
N ALA A 382 -20.59 -12.62 0.42
CA ALA A 382 -21.72 -13.25 1.11
C ALA A 382 -22.72 -12.20 1.64
N LEU A 383 -22.25 -11.18 2.35
CA LEU A 383 -23.07 -10.10 2.89
C LEU A 383 -23.75 -9.29 1.79
N CYS A 384 -23.04 -8.97 0.70
CA CYS A 384 -23.62 -8.31 -0.47
C CYS A 384 -24.74 -9.16 -1.10
N THR A 385 -24.56 -10.48 -1.17
CA THR A 385 -25.58 -11.41 -1.65
C THR A 385 -26.82 -11.41 -0.75
N VAL A 386 -26.62 -11.40 0.57
CA VAL A 386 -27.70 -11.34 1.57
C VAL A 386 -28.43 -10.00 1.52
N LEU A 387 -27.69 -8.89 1.39
CA LEU A 387 -28.25 -7.56 1.22
C LEU A 387 -29.15 -7.49 -0.02
N ALA A 388 -28.65 -7.93 -1.17
CA ALA A 388 -29.43 -7.97 -2.41
C ALA A 388 -30.65 -8.89 -2.30
N TYR A 389 -30.50 -10.04 -1.64
CA TYR A 389 -31.63 -10.93 -1.32
C TYR A 389 -32.70 -10.23 -0.49
N GLY A 390 -32.31 -9.53 0.59
CA GLY A 390 -33.23 -8.80 1.43
C GLY A 390 -33.95 -7.67 0.68
N ILE A 391 -33.26 -6.93 -0.18
CA ILE A 391 -33.87 -5.92 -1.07
C ILE A 391 -34.87 -6.59 -2.02
N GLY A 392 -34.52 -7.74 -2.58
CA GLY A 392 -35.40 -8.56 -3.41
C GLY A 392 -36.69 -8.95 -2.68
N VAL A 393 -36.56 -9.40 -1.43
CA VAL A 393 -37.71 -9.74 -0.58
C VAL A 393 -38.57 -8.51 -0.30
N TRP A 394 -37.93 -7.38 0.01
CA TRP A 394 -38.60 -6.12 0.33
C TRP A 394 -39.42 -5.56 -0.84
N LEU A 395 -38.85 -5.56 -2.05
CA LEU A 395 -39.46 -4.93 -3.23
C LEU A 395 -40.35 -5.87 -4.04
N ARG A 396 -40.21 -7.19 -3.88
CA ARG A 396 -40.88 -8.24 -4.67
C ARG A 396 -40.66 -8.15 -6.19
N ARG A 397 -39.80 -7.23 -6.65
CA ARG A 397 -39.45 -6.97 -8.05
C ARG A 397 -37.95 -7.16 -8.22
N GLY A 398 -37.57 -8.23 -8.92
CA GLY A 398 -36.17 -8.61 -9.09
C GLY A 398 -35.33 -7.52 -9.79
N TRP A 399 -35.85 -6.88 -10.83
CA TRP A 399 -35.11 -5.85 -11.57
C TRP A 399 -34.84 -4.59 -10.72
N ALA A 400 -35.82 -4.15 -9.93
CA ALA A 400 -35.65 -2.99 -9.04
C ALA A 400 -34.63 -3.28 -7.94
N ALA A 401 -34.67 -4.49 -7.37
CA ALA A 401 -33.70 -4.93 -6.38
C ALA A 401 -32.27 -5.05 -6.95
N ILE A 402 -32.14 -5.48 -8.22
CA ILE A 402 -30.86 -5.49 -8.93
C ILE A 402 -30.34 -4.06 -9.05
N LEU A 403 -31.15 -3.12 -9.57
CA LEU A 403 -30.71 -1.73 -9.76
C LEU A 403 -30.24 -1.11 -8.44
N ILE A 404 -31.02 -1.27 -7.36
CA ILE A 404 -30.62 -0.73 -6.04
C ILE A 404 -29.34 -1.41 -5.53
N GLY A 405 -29.22 -2.74 -5.63
CA GLY A 405 -28.02 -3.45 -5.21
C GLY A 405 -26.77 -3.02 -5.99
N LEU A 406 -26.91 -2.82 -7.31
CA LEU A 406 -25.82 -2.34 -8.15
C LEU A 406 -25.44 -0.89 -7.81
N SER A 407 -26.41 0.01 -7.72
CA SER A 407 -26.16 1.42 -7.38
C SER A 407 -25.58 1.60 -5.97
N LEU A 408 -25.98 0.77 -5.01
CA LEU A 408 -25.55 0.90 -3.63
C LEU A 408 -24.16 0.26 -3.39
N VAL A 409 -23.79 -0.78 -4.14
CA VAL A 409 -22.58 -1.56 -3.86
C VAL A 409 -21.61 -1.61 -5.04
N ALA A 410 -22.07 -2.14 -6.19
CA ALA A 410 -21.19 -2.40 -7.33
C ALA A 410 -20.68 -1.12 -7.98
N VAL A 411 -21.56 -0.14 -8.17
CA VAL A 411 -21.20 1.15 -8.80
C VAL A 411 -20.18 1.90 -7.94
N PRO A 412 -20.40 2.14 -6.63
CA PRO A 412 -19.37 2.74 -5.78
C PRO A 412 -18.05 1.98 -5.83
N TYR A 413 -18.06 0.64 -5.70
CA TYR A 413 -16.84 -0.17 -5.72
C TYR A 413 -16.05 -0.04 -7.03
N VAL A 414 -16.72 -0.09 -8.18
CA VAL A 414 -16.07 -0.02 -9.50
C VAL A 414 -15.61 1.40 -9.81
N VAL A 415 -16.44 2.40 -9.53
CA VAL A 415 -16.13 3.80 -9.81
C VAL A 415 -14.92 4.27 -9.00
N THR A 416 -14.82 3.87 -7.73
CA THR A 416 -13.71 4.28 -6.86
C THR A 416 -12.41 3.56 -7.20
N ALA A 417 -12.47 2.41 -7.88
CA ALA A 417 -11.29 1.67 -8.32
C ALA A 417 -10.64 2.26 -9.58
N LEU A 418 -11.26 3.28 -10.19
CA LEU A 418 -10.76 3.95 -11.38
C LEU A 418 -10.49 5.42 -11.06
N PRO A 419 -9.43 6.04 -11.63
CA PRO A 419 -9.13 7.45 -11.43
C PRO A 419 -10.04 8.35 -12.30
N LEU A 420 -11.36 8.22 -12.13
CA LEU A 420 -12.38 8.95 -12.89
C LEU A 420 -12.84 10.23 -12.20
N PHE A 421 -12.98 10.19 -10.87
CA PHE A 421 -13.52 11.27 -10.04
C PHE A 421 -12.49 11.73 -8.99
N PRO A 422 -12.65 12.92 -8.41
CA PRO A 422 -11.76 13.42 -7.37
C PRO A 422 -11.65 12.45 -6.19
N ASP A 423 -10.45 12.31 -5.63
CA ASP A 423 -10.16 11.36 -4.54
C ASP A 423 -11.09 11.55 -3.34
N THR A 424 -11.35 12.79 -2.96
CA THR A 424 -12.28 13.14 -1.87
C THR A 424 -13.69 12.61 -2.11
N VAL A 425 -14.19 12.61 -3.35
CA VAL A 425 -15.51 12.06 -3.70
C VAL A 425 -15.48 10.54 -3.56
N CYS A 426 -14.43 9.90 -4.07
CA CYS A 426 -14.24 8.46 -3.95
C CYS A 426 -14.13 8.00 -2.49
N GLU A 427 -13.43 8.75 -1.65
CA GLU A 427 -13.36 8.49 -0.22
C GLU A 427 -14.73 8.53 0.45
N TRP A 428 -15.53 9.56 0.19
CA TRP A 428 -16.87 9.66 0.75
C TRP A 428 -17.80 8.54 0.28
N LEU A 429 -17.70 8.13 -0.99
CA LEU A 429 -18.40 6.95 -1.49
C LEU A 429 -18.04 5.69 -0.71
N LEU A 430 -16.74 5.48 -0.43
CA LEU A 430 -16.27 4.33 0.35
C LEU A 430 -16.47 4.47 1.86
N ARG A 431 -16.78 5.65 2.39
CA ARG A 431 -17.14 5.86 3.80
C ARG A 431 -18.63 5.65 4.08
N LEU A 432 -19.49 5.87 3.09
CA LEU A 432 -20.94 5.89 3.28
C LEU A 432 -21.66 4.69 2.67
N THR A 433 -21.08 4.03 1.66
CA THR A 433 -21.77 2.94 0.97
C THR A 433 -21.29 1.57 1.47
N PRO A 434 -22.10 0.50 1.30
CA PRO A 434 -21.69 -0.85 1.66
C PRO A 434 -20.43 -1.37 0.96
N SER A 435 -19.96 -0.71 -0.12
CA SER A 435 -18.68 -1.06 -0.76
C SER A 435 -17.48 -0.84 0.17
N ALA A 436 -17.64 -0.06 1.25
CA ALA A 436 -16.68 0.05 2.35
C ALA A 436 -16.21 -1.32 2.86
N GLY A 437 -17.07 -2.34 2.81
CA GLY A 437 -16.74 -3.71 3.19
C GLY A 437 -15.50 -4.25 2.49
N PHE A 438 -15.22 -3.82 1.25
CA PHE A 438 -14.04 -4.25 0.51
C PHE A 438 -12.71 -3.76 1.10
N ALA A 439 -12.70 -2.84 2.07
CA ALA A 439 -11.49 -2.46 2.81
C ALA A 439 -10.80 -3.64 3.52
N VAL A 440 -11.49 -4.78 3.72
CA VAL A 440 -10.87 -6.03 4.19
C VAL A 440 -9.76 -6.55 3.28
N LYS A 441 -9.74 -6.12 2.00
CA LYS A 441 -8.68 -6.49 1.06
C LYS A 441 -7.43 -5.62 1.18
N GLN A 442 -7.51 -4.45 1.83
CA GLN A 442 -6.41 -3.50 1.91
C GLN A 442 -5.22 -4.11 2.63
N THR A 443 -4.09 -4.15 1.94
CA THR A 443 -2.79 -4.62 2.45
C THR A 443 -1.76 -3.49 2.53
N MET A 444 -2.06 -2.34 1.94
CA MET A 444 -1.22 -1.15 1.99
C MET A 444 -1.15 -0.55 3.39
N VAL A 445 0.07 -0.18 3.78
CA VAL A 445 0.38 0.53 5.03
C VAL A 445 0.85 1.94 4.66
N GLU A 446 0.32 2.92 5.36
CA GLU A 446 0.75 4.31 5.24
C GLU A 446 1.99 4.55 6.10
N TYR A 447 3.03 5.12 5.49
CA TYR A 447 4.28 5.45 6.17
C TYR A 447 4.48 6.97 6.12
N PRO A 448 4.47 7.66 7.27
CA PRO A 448 4.65 9.12 7.32
C PRO A 448 5.96 9.61 6.69
N GLN A 449 6.99 8.75 6.69
CA GLN A 449 8.33 9.07 6.22
C GLN A 449 8.56 8.93 4.71
N VAL A 450 7.51 8.69 3.92
CA VAL A 450 7.56 8.60 2.46
C VAL A 450 6.32 9.24 1.86
N THR A 451 6.47 9.93 0.74
CA THR A 451 5.33 10.44 -0.04
C THR A 451 4.73 9.33 -0.91
N ALA A 452 3.42 9.15 -0.87
CA ALA A 452 2.69 8.25 -1.77
C ALA A 452 1.26 8.73 -2.03
N HIS A 453 0.65 8.28 -3.13
CA HIS A 453 -0.76 8.58 -3.43
C HIS A 453 -1.71 7.59 -2.74
N TYR A 454 -2.21 7.96 -1.57
CA TYR A 454 -3.17 7.16 -0.82
C TYR A 454 -4.62 7.42 -1.27
N ALA A 455 -4.98 6.89 -2.44
CA ALA A 455 -6.33 7.04 -3.00
C ALA A 455 -7.03 5.69 -3.27
N PRO A 456 -8.37 5.65 -3.31
CA PRO A 456 -9.13 4.46 -3.69
C PRO A 456 -8.74 3.85 -5.04
N SER A 457 -8.43 4.70 -6.03
CA SER A 457 -7.95 4.30 -7.35
C SER A 457 -6.57 3.65 -7.32
N ALA A 458 -5.75 4.01 -6.32
CA ALA A 458 -4.45 3.41 -6.03
C ALA A 458 -4.55 2.18 -5.10
N GLY A 459 -5.76 1.77 -4.68
CA GLY A 459 -5.98 0.61 -3.81
C GLY A 459 -6.06 0.93 -2.32
N TYR A 460 -6.03 2.20 -1.92
CA TYR A 460 -6.13 2.60 -0.52
C TYR A 460 -7.57 2.92 -0.12
N PHE A 461 -8.10 2.23 0.90
CA PHE A 461 -9.44 2.48 1.43
C PHE A 461 -9.38 3.48 2.59
N PRO A 462 -10.38 4.39 2.68
CA PRO A 462 -10.41 5.42 3.72
C PRO A 462 -10.84 4.90 5.11
N LEU A 463 -11.22 3.62 5.22
CA LEU A 463 -11.65 3.00 6.46
C LEU A 463 -10.83 1.74 6.72
N PRO A 464 -10.50 1.41 7.98
CA PRO A 464 -9.90 0.12 8.29
C PRO A 464 -10.89 -1.00 7.96
N GLY A 465 -10.38 -2.17 7.59
CA GLY A 465 -11.19 -3.29 7.10
C GLY A 465 -12.35 -3.71 8.02
N TRP A 466 -12.17 -3.62 9.35
CA TRP A 466 -13.23 -3.94 10.31
C TRP A 466 -14.37 -2.91 10.29
N ALA A 467 -14.07 -1.61 10.13
CA ALA A 467 -15.07 -0.55 10.11
C ALA A 467 -15.88 -0.60 8.81
N GLY A 468 -15.20 -0.84 7.69
CA GLY A 468 -15.86 -1.07 6.41
C GLY A 468 -16.80 -2.28 6.43
N LEU A 469 -16.34 -3.40 7.02
CA LEU A 469 -17.17 -4.59 7.19
C LEU A 469 -18.38 -4.35 8.12
N ALA A 470 -18.19 -3.61 9.22
CA ALA A 470 -19.25 -3.25 10.13
C ALA A 470 -20.34 -2.41 9.44
N LEU A 471 -19.95 -1.47 8.56
CA LEU A 471 -20.89 -0.68 7.78
C LEU A 471 -21.74 -1.56 6.85
N LEU A 472 -21.12 -2.48 6.11
CA LEU A 472 -21.84 -3.45 5.26
C LEU A 472 -22.80 -4.32 6.09
N CYS A 473 -22.38 -4.78 7.27
CA CYS A 473 -23.23 -5.51 8.20
C CYS A 473 -24.44 -4.68 8.64
N ALA A 474 -24.24 -3.40 8.99
CA ALA A 474 -25.32 -2.50 9.40
C ALA A 474 -26.38 -2.35 8.29
N TYR A 475 -25.97 -2.10 7.05
CA TYR A 475 -26.89 -2.08 5.90
C TYR A 475 -27.65 -3.40 5.72
N THR A 476 -26.93 -4.52 5.84
CA THR A 476 -27.50 -5.86 5.70
C THR A 476 -28.56 -6.13 6.78
N VAL A 477 -28.28 -5.75 8.03
CA VAL A 477 -29.22 -5.87 9.16
C VAL A 477 -30.46 -5.00 8.94
N VAL A 478 -30.29 -3.74 8.57
CA VAL A 478 -31.42 -2.82 8.32
C VAL A 478 -32.35 -3.38 7.23
N VAL A 479 -31.79 -3.83 6.11
CA VAL A 479 -32.58 -4.44 5.03
C VAL A 479 -33.27 -5.73 5.49
N ALA A 480 -32.57 -6.59 6.26
CA ALA A 480 -33.15 -7.82 6.79
C ALA A 480 -34.33 -7.54 7.74
N LEU A 481 -34.21 -6.54 8.62
CA LEU A 481 -35.28 -6.11 9.53
C LEU A 481 -36.51 -5.62 8.75
N ILE A 482 -36.31 -4.82 7.70
CA ILE A 482 -37.40 -4.35 6.83
C ILE A 482 -38.08 -5.52 6.11
N ALA A 483 -37.28 -6.47 5.59
CA ALA A 483 -37.78 -7.64 4.86
C ALA A 483 -38.61 -8.57 5.76
N VAL A 484 -38.23 -8.75 7.02
CA VAL A 484 -38.90 -9.64 8.00
C VAL A 484 -40.07 -8.95 8.72
N GLY A 485 -40.02 -7.62 8.86
CA GLY A 485 -40.99 -6.82 9.61
C GLY A 485 -42.34 -6.62 8.95
N ARG A 486 -42.44 -6.68 7.61
CA ARG A 486 -43.72 -6.50 6.90
C ARG A 486 -44.70 -7.65 7.17
N LYS A 487 -45.85 -7.34 7.78
CA LYS A 487 -47.00 -8.26 7.84
C LYS A 487 -47.52 -8.52 6.41
N PRO A 488 -48.00 -9.74 6.10
CA PRO A 488 -48.77 -9.97 4.87
C PRO A 488 -49.91 -8.93 4.83
N ALA A 489 -50.17 -8.36 3.66
CA ALA A 489 -51.40 -7.59 3.49
C ALA A 489 -52.54 -8.55 3.85
N ALA A 490 -53.28 -8.23 4.90
CA ALA A 490 -54.54 -8.91 5.15
C ALA A 490 -55.37 -8.73 3.88
N ASP A 491 -55.93 -9.82 3.35
CA ASP A 491 -57.01 -9.73 2.38
C ASP A 491 -58.04 -8.77 2.96
N THR A 492 -58.08 -7.55 2.44
CA THR A 492 -59.29 -6.73 2.55
C THR A 492 -60.31 -7.46 1.69
N ASP A 493 -61.07 -8.33 2.35
CA ASP A 493 -62.27 -8.96 1.84
C ASP A 493 -63.26 -7.81 1.54
N TRP A 494 -63.22 -7.32 0.31
CA TRP A 494 -64.24 -6.41 -0.21
C TRP A 494 -65.46 -7.26 -0.54
N ARG A 495 -66.24 -7.56 0.50
CA ARG A 495 -67.64 -7.96 0.36
C ARG A 495 -68.55 -6.75 0.34
#